data_AF-A0A921FA30-F1
#
_entry.id   AF-A0A921FA30-F1
#
_cell.length_a   1.000
_cell.length_b   1.000
_cell.length_c   1.000
_cell.angle_alpha   90.00
_cell.angle_beta   90.00
_cell.angle_gamma   90.00
#
_symmetry.space_group_name_H-M   'P 1'
#
loop_
_entity.id
_entity.type
_entity.pdbx_description
1 polymer ?
#
loop_
_entity_poly.entity_id
_entity_poly.type
_entity_poly.pdbx_seq_one_letter_code
_entity_poly.pdbx_strand_id
1 'polypeptide(L)' 'MNENQQKVYHWLVVTCGLEDACVADVTRHIWQLADTDTLTAYAKLTPVQRDEALYNAIVEVDGEKVF' A
#
# COMPACT_ATOMS: atom_id res chain seq x y z
N MET A 1 7.86 1.14 10.72
CA MET A 1 7.98 0.59 9.35
C MET A 1 9.44 0.52 8.94
N ASN A 2 9.85 -0.55 8.26
CA ASN A 2 11.15 -0.65 7.60
C ASN A 2 11.15 0.05 6.22
N GLU A 3 12.31 0.19 5.59
CA GLU A 3 12.47 0.92 4.32
C GLU A 3 11.58 0.37 3.19
N ASN A 4 11.44 -0.96 3.08
CA ASN A 4 10.57 -1.57 2.07
C ASN A 4 9.09 -1.31 2.37
N GLN A 5 8.70 -1.31 3.65
CA GLN A 5 7.33 -0.98 4.06
C GLN A 5 7.00 0.48 3.73
N GLN A 6 7.93 1.41 3.97
CA GLN A 6 7.74 2.83 3.66
C GLN A 6 7.56 3.07 2.16
N LYS A 7 8.35 2.41 1.29
CA LYS A 7 8.21 2.54 -0.16
C LYS A 7 6.83 2.09 -0.64
N VAL A 8 6.41 0.91 -0.20
CA VAL A 8 5.08 0.36 -0.53
C VAL A 8 3.97 1.26 0.04
N TYR A 9 4.08 1.67 1.29
CA TYR A 9 3.09 2.55 1.93
C TYR A 9 2.98 3.91 1.22
N HIS A 10 4.08 4.57 0.87
CA HIS A 10 4.02 5.85 0.15
C HIS A 10 3.38 5.69 -1.23
N TRP A 11 3.72 4.61 -1.95
CA TRP A 11 3.07 4.31 -3.22
C TRP A 11 1.57 4.08 -3.02
N LEU A 12 1.19 3.32 -1.99
CA LEU A 12 -0.21 3.08 -1.65
C LEU A 12 -0.96 4.38 -1.33
N VAL A 13 -0.44 5.25 -0.46
CA VAL A 13 -1.10 6.52 -0.13
C VAL A 13 -1.27 7.41 -1.37
N VAL A 14 -0.29 7.44 -2.28
CA VAL A 14 -0.33 8.28 -3.48
C VAL A 14 -1.27 7.72 -4.56
N THR A 15 -1.37 6.40 -4.70
CA THR A 15 -2.09 5.75 -5.80
C THR A 15 -3.46 5.22 -5.39
N CYS A 16 -3.60 4.79 -4.15
CA CYS A 16 -4.84 4.32 -3.57
C CYS A 16 -5.57 5.52 -2.96
N GLY A 17 -6.08 6.43 -3.78
CA GLY A 17 -7.25 7.25 -3.44
C GLY A 17 -8.53 6.40 -3.39
N LEU A 18 -8.41 5.12 -2.99
CA LEU A 18 -9.40 4.08 -3.15
C LEU A 18 -10.28 4.04 -1.92
N GLU A 19 -11.15 5.04 -1.87
CA GLU A 19 -12.48 4.86 -1.30
C GLU A 19 -13.05 3.55 -1.91
N ASP A 20 -13.25 2.53 -1.07
CA ASP A 20 -13.93 1.27 -1.41
C ASP A 20 -13.13 0.13 -2.11
N ALA A 21 -11.79 0.19 -2.23
CA ALA A 21 -11.05 -0.98 -2.76
C ALA A 21 -10.75 -2.04 -1.71
N CYS A 22 -11.12 -3.29 -2.01
CA CYS A 22 -10.74 -4.45 -1.22
C CYS A 22 -9.21 -4.68 -1.27
N VAL A 23 -8.63 -5.30 -0.24
CA VAL A 23 -7.21 -5.71 -0.18
C VAL A 23 -6.77 -6.49 -1.43
N ALA A 24 -7.67 -7.28 -2.01
CA ALA A 24 -7.44 -8.01 -3.24
C ALA A 24 -7.23 -7.09 -4.46
N ASP A 25 -8.00 -6.01 -4.54
CA ASP A 25 -7.86 -5.00 -5.60
C ASP A 25 -6.57 -4.20 -5.43
N VAL A 26 -6.21 -3.82 -4.20
CA VAL A 26 -4.94 -3.15 -3.93
C VAL A 26 -3.76 -4.03 -4.32
N THR A 27 -3.80 -5.31 -3.96
CA THR A 27 -2.75 -6.28 -4.33
C THR A 27 -2.65 -6.42 -5.85
N ARG A 28 -3.78 -6.51 -6.55
CA ARG A 28 -3.80 -6.56 -8.03
C ARG A 28 -3.25 -5.26 -8.64
N HIS A 29 -3.59 -4.10 -8.10
CA HIS A 29 -3.08 -2.81 -8.57
C HIS A 29 -1.57 -2.69 -8.37
N ILE A 30 -1.01 -3.19 -7.26
CA ILE A 30 0.45 -3.26 -7.08
C ILE A 30 1.07 -4.04 -8.25
N TRP A 31 0.58 -5.24 -8.54
CA TRP A 31 1.15 -6.06 -9.63
C TRP A 31 1.00 -5.45 -11.02
N GLN A 32 0.00 -4.60 -11.25
CA GLN A 32 -0.31 -4.04 -12.56
C GLN A 32 0.27 -2.64 -12.79
N LEU A 33 0.39 -1.84 -11.74
CA LEU A 33 0.65 -0.39 -11.83
C LEU A 33 1.87 0.07 -11.02
N ALA A 34 2.38 -0.74 -10.09
CA ALA A 34 3.53 -0.33 -9.30
C ALA A 34 4.80 -0.28 -10.15
N ASP A 35 5.63 0.73 -9.88
CA ASP A 35 6.94 0.83 -10.47
C ASP A 35 7.86 -0.30 -9.98
N THR A 36 8.98 -0.51 -10.69
CA THR A 36 9.90 -1.61 -10.41
C THR A 36 10.49 -1.56 -9.00
N ASP A 37 10.70 -0.37 -8.43
CA ASP A 37 11.25 -0.23 -7.07
C ASP A 37 10.20 -0.62 -6.03
N THR A 38 8.95 -0.18 -6.22
CA THR A 38 7.82 -0.56 -5.36
C THR A 38 7.53 -2.06 -5.42
N LEU A 39 7.54 -2.66 -6.61
CA LEU A 39 7.38 -4.12 -6.78
C LEU A 39 8.51 -4.90 -6.08
N THR A 40 9.75 -4.42 -6.21
CA THR A 40 10.91 -5.03 -5.57
C THR A 40 10.83 -4.91 -4.05
N ALA A 41 10.37 -3.77 -3.53
CA ALA A 41 10.13 -3.58 -2.11
C ALA A 41 9.03 -4.53 -1.61
N TYR A 42 7.90 -4.61 -2.32
CA TYR A 42 6.77 -5.49 -1.98
C TYR A 42 7.17 -6.97 -1.93
N ALA A 43 7.97 -7.44 -2.90
CA ALA A 43 8.46 -8.81 -2.94
C ALA A 43 9.35 -9.18 -1.74
N LYS A 44 10.05 -8.21 -1.15
CA LYS A 44 10.92 -8.40 0.03
C LYS A 44 10.17 -8.37 1.37
N LEU A 45 8.91 -7.97 1.39
CA LEU A 45 8.10 -7.93 2.61
C LEU A 45 7.55 -9.32 2.95
N THR A 46 7.52 -9.64 4.24
CA THR A 46 6.74 -10.78 4.76
C THR A 46 5.24 -10.48 4.67
N PRO A 47 4.36 -11.49 4.72
CA PRO A 47 2.90 -11.28 4.71
C PRO A 47 2.44 -10.27 5.77
N VAL A 48 2.92 -10.42 7.02
CA VAL A 48 2.59 -9.49 8.12
C VAL A 48 3.02 -8.06 7.81
N GLN A 49 4.21 -7.87 7.23
CA GLN A 49 4.70 -6.53 6.89
C GLN A 49 3.92 -5.88 5.76
N ARG A 50 3.37 -6.68 4.82
CA ARG A 50 2.49 -6.20 3.75
C ARG A 50 1.15 -5.74 4.34
N ASP A 51 0.57 -6.55 5.22
CA ASP A 51 -0.70 -6.23 5.89
C ASP A 51 -0.57 -4.96 6.73
N GLU A 52 0.54 -4.79 7.46
CA GLU A 52 0.82 -3.54 8.19
C GLU A 52 0.96 -2.34 7.25
N ALA A 53 1.61 -2.48 6.09
CA ALA A 53 1.77 -1.39 5.13
C ALA A 53 0.44 -0.98 4.48
N LEU A 54 -0.39 -1.97 4.14
CA LEU A 54 -1.74 -1.76 3.63
C LEU A 54 -2.65 -1.10 4.67
N TYR A 55 -2.70 -1.64 5.89
CA TYR A 55 -3.56 -1.12 6.95
C TYR A 55 -3.23 0.34 7.26
N ASN A 56 -1.94 0.67 7.41
CA ASN A 56 -1.53 2.05 7.68
C ASN A 56 -1.87 2.99 6.51
N ALA A 57 -1.73 2.54 5.25
CA ALA A 57 -2.11 3.35 4.10
C ALA A 57 -3.63 3.60 4.04
N ILE A 58 -4.44 2.58 4.32
CA ILE A 58 -5.92 2.70 4.36
C ILE A 58 -6.34 3.67 5.46
N VAL A 59 -5.80 3.52 6.68
CA VAL A 59 -6.11 4.40 7.81
C VAL A 59 -5.76 5.85 7.51
N GLU A 60 -4.68 6.11 6.79
CA GLU A 60 -4.29 7.47 6.42
C GLU A 60 -5.21 8.10 5.38
N VAL A 61 -5.50 7.36 4.30
CA VAL A 61 -6.36 7.84 3.22
C VAL A 61 -7.82 8.02 3.67
N ASP A 62 -8.35 7.12 4.50
CA ASP A 62 -9.70 7.27 5.06
C ASP A 62 -9.74 8.22 6.26
N GLY A 63 -8.64 8.33 7.02
CA GLY A 63 -8.50 9.26 8.13
C GLY A 63 -8.51 10.73 7.70
N GLU A 64 -8.00 11.05 6.50
CA GLU A 64 -8.11 12.39 5.91
C GLU A 64 -9.56 12.79 5.54
N LYS A 65 -10.50 11.84 5.44
CA LYS A 65 -11.91 12.13 5.10
C LYS A 65 -12.81 12.47 6.28
N VAL A 66 -12.29 12.45 7.51
CA VAL A 66 -13.06 12.70 8.74
C VAL A 66 -13.09 14.20 9.13
N PHE A 67 -12.67 15.11 8.23
CA PHE A 67 -12.71 16.56 8.47
C PHE A 67 -13.47 17.33 7.39
#